data_AF-A0A524FKI1-F1
#
_entry.id   AF-A0A524FKI1-F1
#
_cell.length_a   1.000
_cell.length_b   1.000
_cell.length_c   1.000
_cell.angle_alpha   90.00
_cell.angle_beta   90.00
_cell.angle_gamma   90.00
#
_symmetry.space_group_name_H-M   'P 1'
#
loop_
_entity.id
_entity.type
_entity.pdbx_description
1 polymer ?
#
loop_
_entity_poly.entity_id
_entity_poly.type
_entity_poly.pdbx_seq_one_letter_code
_entity_poly.pdbx_strand_id
1 'polypeptide(L)'
;MTLGILDLVNGILILVLDGISIYVGIRLILKYFKFKQRELLLVGICWIFIVCPWYPAGISFVMYIFTNQNLTEIPYFTIGNVFIPVALLLWIIVLTEFLEIERKKLLIYLFVVYGVFFEIMFFVLLSIDPSLIGYLKGITDVQYNLFVIGYSLSALVTMLITGILFTRQSLKSSDEIIRLKGKLLLTAFLLFIVGAGLDTSVPLNLVTLSIYRTLEVLSAIFFYGGFYLPSWMKKIFLKNQ
;
A
#
# COMPACT_ATOMS: atom_id res chain seq x y z
N MET A 1 28.15 -1.83 -7.97
CA MET A 1 27.87 -1.67 -6.53
C MET A 1 27.93 -3.04 -5.88
N THR A 2 28.35 -3.14 -4.62
CA THR A 2 28.35 -4.37 -3.82
C THR A 2 27.08 -4.44 -2.97
N LEU A 3 26.45 -5.61 -2.88
CA LEU A 3 25.29 -5.83 -2.02
C LEU A 3 25.64 -5.56 -0.55
N GLY A 4 25.04 -4.52 0.04
CA GLY A 4 25.17 -4.24 1.46
C GLY A 4 24.27 -5.15 2.31
N ILE A 5 24.59 -5.29 3.59
CA ILE A 5 23.71 -5.98 4.56
C ILE A 5 22.32 -5.33 4.62
N LEU A 6 22.26 -4.00 4.48
CA LEU A 6 21.01 -3.25 4.43
C LEU A 6 20.17 -3.64 3.21
N ASP A 7 20.79 -3.77 2.03
CA ASP A 7 20.11 -4.18 0.80
C ASP A 7 19.58 -5.61 0.90
N LEU A 8 20.36 -6.51 1.50
CA LEU A 8 19.95 -7.89 1.70
C LEU A 8 18.71 -7.99 2.60
N VAL A 9 18.74 -7.29 3.75
CA VAL A 9 17.61 -7.29 4.70
C VAL A 9 16.40 -6.62 4.08
N ASN A 10 16.57 -5.46 3.44
CA ASN A 10 15.47 -4.73 2.81
C ASN A 10 14.84 -5.55 1.68
N GLY A 11 15.65 -6.11 0.79
CA GLY A 11 15.19 -6.92 -0.32
C GLY A 11 14.35 -8.11 0.12
N ILE A 12 14.79 -8.87 1.13
CA ILE A 12 14.04 -10.00 1.66
C ILE A 12 12.72 -9.56 2.28
N LEU A 13 12.73 -8.51 3.12
CA LEU A 13 11.53 -8.04 3.80
C LEU A 13 10.50 -7.46 2.82
N ILE A 14 10.95 -6.74 1.79
CA ILE A 14 10.07 -6.21 0.73
C ILE A 14 9.45 -7.34 -0.08
N LEU A 15 10.22 -8.38 -0.46
CA LEU A 15 9.65 -9.52 -1.17
C LEU A 15 8.58 -10.24 -0.34
N VAL A 16 8.75 -10.33 0.99
CA VAL A 16 7.72 -10.87 1.89
C VAL A 16 6.49 -9.97 1.91
N LEU A 17 6.68 -8.65 2.06
CA LEU A 17 5.59 -7.67 2.06
C LEU A 17 4.79 -7.70 0.74
N ASP A 18 5.49 -7.65 -0.40
CA ASP A 18 4.91 -7.68 -1.74
C ASP A 18 4.17 -9.00 -1.97
N GLY A 19 4.80 -10.13 -1.60
CA GLY A 19 4.21 -11.46 -1.74
C GLY A 19 2.91 -11.61 -0.95
N ILE A 20 2.89 -11.18 0.32
CA ILE A 20 1.67 -11.18 1.14
C ILE A 20 0.62 -10.25 0.53
N SER A 21 1.02 -9.06 0.09
CA SER A 21 0.07 -8.05 -0.40
C SER A 21 -0.58 -8.47 -1.71
N ILE A 22 0.21 -8.97 -2.66
CA ILE A 22 -0.28 -9.55 -3.91
C ILE A 22 -1.18 -10.75 -3.62
N TYR A 23 -0.79 -11.64 -2.71
CA TYR A 23 -1.63 -12.77 -2.32
C TYR A 23 -2.99 -12.31 -1.78
N VAL A 24 -3.02 -11.34 -0.86
CA VAL A 24 -4.27 -10.79 -0.31
C VAL A 24 -5.12 -10.17 -1.41
N GLY A 25 -4.54 -9.35 -2.28
CA GLY A 25 -5.23 -8.70 -3.39
C GLY A 25 -5.84 -9.71 -4.36
N ILE A 26 -5.07 -10.70 -4.81
CA ILE A 26 -5.54 -11.77 -5.69
C ILE A 26 -6.67 -12.56 -5.03
N ARG A 27 -6.58 -12.87 -3.74
CA ARG A 27 -7.64 -13.61 -3.03
C ARG A 27 -8.95 -12.83 -2.97
N LEU A 28 -8.90 -11.50 -2.85
CA LEU A 28 -10.09 -10.64 -2.91
C LEU A 28 -10.70 -10.62 -4.32
N ILE A 29 -9.86 -10.49 -5.34
CA ILE A 29 -10.26 -10.55 -6.75
C ILE A 29 -10.92 -11.90 -7.07
N LEU A 30 -10.34 -13.02 -6.62
CA LEU A 30 -10.92 -14.36 -6.83
C LEU A 30 -12.28 -14.51 -6.13
N LYS A 31 -12.47 -13.91 -4.95
CA LYS A 31 -13.78 -13.90 -4.27
C LYS A 31 -14.82 -13.10 -5.04
N TYR A 32 -14.45 -12.02 -5.74
CA TYR A 32 -15.38 -11.32 -6.63
C TYR A 32 -16.00 -12.27 -7.66
N PHE A 33 -15.22 -13.16 -8.28
CA PHE A 33 -15.78 -14.09 -9.26
C PHE A 33 -16.79 -15.07 -8.66
N LYS A 34 -16.68 -15.38 -7.37
CA LYS A 34 -17.61 -16.23 -6.62
C LYS A 34 -18.86 -15.49 -6.14
N PHE A 35 -18.70 -14.30 -5.55
CA PHE A 35 -19.79 -13.57 -4.88
C PHE A 35 -20.38 -12.43 -5.71
N LYS A 36 -19.74 -12.06 -6.83
CA LYS A 36 -20.12 -10.95 -7.72
C LYS A 36 -20.23 -9.58 -7.04
N GLN A 37 -19.60 -9.42 -5.88
CA GLN A 37 -19.50 -8.16 -5.14
C GLN A 37 -18.35 -7.30 -5.67
N ARG A 38 -18.68 -6.27 -6.45
CA ARG A 38 -17.71 -5.41 -7.16
C ARG A 38 -16.68 -4.79 -6.21
N GLU A 39 -17.07 -4.52 -4.98
CA GLU A 39 -16.23 -3.96 -3.91
C GLU A 39 -15.00 -4.84 -3.66
N LEU A 40 -15.16 -6.17 -3.70
CA LEU A 40 -14.04 -7.11 -3.52
C LEU A 40 -13.01 -7.01 -4.64
N LEU A 41 -13.45 -6.79 -5.89
CA LEU A 41 -12.57 -6.58 -7.03
C LEU A 41 -11.78 -5.28 -6.85
N LEU A 42 -12.50 -4.18 -6.55
CA LEU A 42 -11.89 -2.86 -6.41
C LEU A 42 -10.91 -2.79 -5.24
N VAL A 43 -11.27 -3.33 -4.07
CA VAL A 43 -10.36 -3.41 -2.91
C VAL A 43 -9.16 -4.29 -3.21
N GLY A 44 -9.35 -5.42 -3.91
CA GLY A 44 -8.25 -6.31 -4.28
C GLY A 44 -7.23 -5.64 -5.20
N ILE A 45 -7.68 -4.91 -6.23
CA ILE A 45 -6.81 -4.15 -7.14
C ILE A 45 -6.17 -2.97 -6.41
N CYS A 46 -6.96 -2.21 -5.64
CA CYS A 46 -6.47 -1.12 -4.81
C CYS A 46 -5.34 -1.58 -3.89
N TRP A 47 -5.48 -2.75 -3.26
CA TRP A 47 -4.48 -3.28 -2.34
C TRP A 47 -3.18 -3.69 -3.05
N ILE A 48 -3.24 -4.17 -4.29
CA ILE A 48 -2.04 -4.44 -5.09
C ILE A 48 -1.36 -3.12 -5.45
N PHE A 49 -2.12 -2.11 -5.88
CA PHE A 49 -1.55 -0.84 -6.32
C PHE A 49 -1.06 0.05 -5.18
N ILE A 50 -1.69 0.02 -4.00
CA ILE A 50 -1.24 0.85 -2.87
C ILE A 50 0.14 0.43 -2.35
N VAL A 51 0.54 -0.83 -2.59
CA VAL A 51 1.87 -1.33 -2.23
C VAL A 51 2.90 -1.20 -3.37
N CYS A 52 2.53 -0.57 -4.50
CA CYS A 52 3.48 -0.38 -5.60
C CYS A 52 4.75 0.40 -5.24
N PRO A 53 4.80 1.30 -4.23
CA PRO A 53 6.05 2.00 -3.88
C PRO A 53 7.20 1.07 -3.52
N TRP A 54 6.91 -0.15 -3.05
CA TRP A 54 7.91 -1.13 -2.65
C TRP A 54 8.34 -2.09 -3.77
N TYR A 55 7.54 -2.23 -4.83
CA TYR A 55 7.84 -3.13 -5.96
C TYR A 55 9.19 -2.86 -6.64
N PRO A 56 9.62 -1.61 -6.89
CA PRO A 56 10.91 -1.34 -7.52
C PRO A 56 12.08 -1.92 -6.73
N ALA A 57 12.04 -1.81 -5.41
CA ALA A 57 13.09 -2.33 -4.54
C ALA A 57 13.15 -3.87 -4.57
N GLY A 58 11.99 -4.54 -4.52
CA GLY A 58 11.90 -6.00 -4.64
C GLY A 58 12.38 -6.49 -6.01
N ILE A 59 11.97 -5.84 -7.09
CA ILE A 59 12.39 -6.17 -8.46
C ILE A 59 13.89 -5.93 -8.63
N SER A 60 14.40 -4.78 -8.19
CA SER A 60 15.82 -4.42 -8.27
C SER A 60 16.70 -5.41 -7.49
N PHE A 61 16.26 -5.82 -6.29
CA PHE A 61 16.94 -6.84 -5.50
C PHE A 61 17.02 -8.19 -6.22
N VAL A 62 15.91 -8.66 -6.76
CA VAL A 62 15.85 -9.92 -7.53
C VAL A 62 16.75 -9.82 -8.77
N MET A 63 16.65 -8.74 -9.53
CA MET A 63 17.52 -8.50 -10.69
C MET A 63 19.00 -8.56 -10.28
N TYR A 64 19.37 -7.89 -9.19
CA TYR A 64 20.76 -7.85 -8.75
C TYR A 64 21.29 -9.25 -8.40
N ILE A 65 20.48 -10.09 -7.73
CA ILE A 65 20.88 -11.47 -7.41
C ILE A 65 21.16 -12.30 -8.67
N PHE A 66 20.33 -12.15 -9.71
CA PHE A 66 20.40 -13.01 -10.89
C PHE A 66 21.31 -12.48 -12.01
N THR A 67 21.42 -11.16 -12.15
CA THR A 67 22.11 -10.52 -13.27
C THR A 67 23.23 -9.57 -12.84
N ASN A 68 23.39 -9.31 -11.53
CA ASN A 68 24.30 -8.30 -10.99
C ASN A 68 24.01 -6.88 -11.53
N GLN A 69 22.76 -6.65 -11.98
CA GLN A 69 22.26 -5.35 -12.41
C GLN A 69 21.06 -4.95 -11.56
N ASN A 70 20.89 -3.65 -11.31
CA ASN A 70 19.74 -3.08 -10.62
C ASN A 70 18.84 -2.33 -11.61
N LEU A 71 17.63 -1.96 -11.15
CA LEU A 71 16.80 -1.05 -11.92
C LEU A 71 17.47 0.32 -12.04
N THR A 72 17.40 0.91 -13.23
CA THR A 72 17.75 2.31 -13.43
C THR A 72 16.66 3.22 -12.86
N GLU A 73 16.97 4.51 -12.69
CA GLU A 73 16.08 5.49 -12.04
C GLU A 73 14.69 5.58 -12.68
N ILE A 74 14.63 5.64 -14.01
CA ILE A 74 13.36 5.77 -14.76
C ILE A 74 12.38 4.62 -14.46
N PRO A 75 12.73 3.33 -14.71
CA PRO A 75 11.82 2.23 -14.40
C PRO A 75 11.59 2.10 -12.89
N TYR A 76 12.59 2.40 -12.04
CA TYR A 76 12.40 2.35 -10.60
C TYR A 76 11.31 3.33 -10.15
N PHE A 77 11.42 4.60 -10.52
CA PHE A 77 10.44 5.62 -10.14
C PHE A 77 9.08 5.38 -10.77
N THR A 78 9.04 4.95 -12.03
CA THR A 78 7.78 4.69 -12.74
C THR A 78 6.98 3.58 -12.06
N ILE A 79 7.60 2.43 -11.79
CA ILE A 79 6.94 1.30 -11.12
C ILE A 79 6.47 1.70 -9.72
N GLY A 80 7.27 2.49 -8.99
CA GLY A 80 7.00 2.88 -7.63
C GLY A 80 5.81 3.83 -7.47
N ASN A 81 5.51 4.66 -8.48
CA ASN A 81 4.63 5.82 -8.30
C ASN A 81 3.40 5.83 -9.19
N VAL A 82 3.45 5.24 -10.39
CA VAL A 82 2.38 5.41 -11.40
C VAL A 82 1.03 4.85 -10.95
N PHE A 83 1.02 3.82 -10.10
CA PHE A 83 -0.23 3.17 -9.67
C PHE A 83 -0.81 3.75 -8.38
N ILE A 84 -0.11 4.64 -7.67
CA ILE A 84 -0.63 5.26 -6.43
C ILE A 84 -1.93 6.04 -6.68
N PRO A 85 -2.04 6.90 -7.72
CA PRO A 85 -3.28 7.62 -8.01
C PRO A 85 -4.44 6.68 -8.32
N VAL A 86 -4.17 5.60 -9.06
CA VAL A 86 -5.16 4.59 -9.40
C VAL A 86 -5.64 3.86 -8.14
N ALA A 87 -4.73 3.46 -7.25
CA ALA A 87 -5.07 2.85 -5.97
C ALA A 87 -6.00 3.75 -5.15
N LEU A 88 -5.63 5.03 -5.03
CA LEU A 88 -6.40 6.01 -4.26
C LEU A 88 -7.79 6.23 -4.86
N LEU A 89 -7.89 6.34 -6.19
CA LEU A 89 -9.17 6.48 -6.88
C LEU A 89 -10.08 5.27 -6.64
N LEU A 90 -9.54 4.04 -6.78
CA LEU A 90 -10.29 2.81 -6.53
C LEU A 90 -10.77 2.73 -5.08
N TRP A 91 -9.92 3.12 -4.12
CA TRP A 91 -10.29 3.19 -2.71
C TRP A 91 -11.45 4.16 -2.46
N ILE A 92 -11.39 5.36 -3.04
CA ILE A 92 -12.46 6.36 -2.90
C ILE A 92 -13.76 5.88 -3.54
N ILE A 93 -13.72 5.19 -4.69
CA ILE A 93 -14.91 4.59 -5.29
C ILE A 93 -15.55 3.61 -4.30
N VAL A 94 -14.77 2.66 -3.75
CA VAL A 94 -15.26 1.69 -2.76
C VAL A 94 -15.86 2.39 -1.54
N LEU A 95 -15.15 3.37 -0.99
CA LEU A 95 -15.61 4.11 0.17
C LEU A 95 -16.93 4.83 -0.09
N THR A 96 -17.05 5.52 -1.22
CA THR A 96 -18.26 6.28 -1.54
C THR A 96 -19.47 5.40 -1.79
N GLU A 97 -19.26 4.21 -2.35
CA GLU A 97 -20.31 3.20 -2.54
C GLU A 97 -20.73 2.62 -1.18
N PHE A 98 -19.77 2.27 -0.33
CA PHE A 98 -20.03 1.67 0.99
C PHE A 98 -20.68 2.64 1.99
N LEU A 99 -20.27 3.91 2.00
CA LEU A 99 -20.81 4.95 2.88
C LEU A 99 -22.05 5.65 2.31
N GLU A 100 -22.53 5.24 1.13
CA GLU A 100 -23.69 5.83 0.44
C GLU A 100 -23.60 7.37 0.31
N ILE A 101 -22.41 7.89 -0.03
CA ILE A 101 -22.17 9.34 -0.10
C ILE A 101 -22.98 9.97 -1.25
N GLU A 102 -23.90 10.89 -0.92
CA GLU A 102 -24.78 11.57 -1.88
C GLU A 102 -24.00 12.20 -3.07
N ARG A 103 -22.88 12.88 -2.76
CA ARG A 103 -22.05 13.58 -3.75
C ARG A 103 -20.88 12.73 -4.29
N LYS A 104 -21.03 11.41 -4.36
CA LYS A 104 -19.94 10.49 -4.76
C LYS A 104 -19.26 10.86 -6.09
N LYS A 105 -20.03 11.29 -7.10
CA LYS A 105 -19.48 11.68 -8.42
C LYS A 105 -18.53 12.87 -8.32
N LEU A 106 -18.86 13.87 -7.48
CA LEU A 106 -18.00 15.02 -7.26
C LEU A 106 -16.69 14.60 -6.58
N LEU A 107 -16.78 13.74 -5.55
CA LEU A 107 -15.58 13.26 -4.86
C LEU A 107 -14.68 12.45 -5.81
N ILE A 108 -15.26 11.53 -6.58
CA ILE A 108 -14.53 10.75 -7.60
C ILE A 108 -13.86 11.69 -8.62
N TYR A 109 -14.57 12.70 -9.13
CA TYR A 109 -13.99 13.67 -10.06
C TYR A 109 -12.81 14.45 -9.46
N LEU A 110 -12.92 14.89 -8.21
CA LEU A 110 -11.82 15.56 -7.51
C LEU A 110 -10.59 14.66 -7.40
N PHE A 111 -10.75 13.38 -7.07
CA PHE A 111 -9.63 12.43 -7.00
C PHE A 111 -9.06 12.06 -8.37
N VAL A 112 -9.87 12.04 -9.43
CA VAL A 112 -9.37 11.91 -10.81
C VAL A 112 -8.50 13.10 -11.18
N VAL A 113 -8.98 14.33 -10.97
CA VAL A 113 -8.20 15.55 -11.26
C VAL A 113 -6.92 15.57 -10.42
N TYR A 114 -7.01 15.19 -9.14
CA TYR A 114 -5.87 15.11 -8.23
C TYR A 114 -4.81 14.12 -8.72
N GLY A 115 -5.23 12.91 -9.12
CA GLY A 115 -4.34 11.88 -9.64
C GLY A 115 -3.71 12.25 -10.98
N VAL A 116 -4.51 12.74 -11.93
CA VAL A 116 -4.03 13.17 -13.25
C VAL A 116 -3.03 14.32 -13.13
N PHE A 117 -3.29 15.28 -12.25
CA PHE A 117 -2.34 16.36 -11.98
C PHE A 117 -1.00 15.82 -11.48
N PHE A 118 -1.01 14.89 -10.52
CA PHE A 118 0.20 14.23 -10.04
C PHE A 118 0.93 13.49 -11.16
N GLU A 119 0.24 12.67 -11.96
CA GLU A 119 0.88 11.90 -13.04
C GLU A 119 1.52 12.82 -14.10
N ILE A 120 0.82 13.87 -14.53
CA ILE A 120 1.38 14.83 -15.49
C ILE A 120 2.65 15.47 -14.92
N MET A 121 2.60 15.96 -13.69
CA MET A 121 3.78 16.56 -13.04
C MET A 121 4.90 15.54 -12.86
N PHE A 122 4.58 14.32 -12.43
CA PHE A 122 5.53 13.24 -12.27
C PHE A 122 6.26 12.93 -13.57
N PHE A 123 5.54 12.72 -14.68
CA PHE A 123 6.16 12.39 -15.97
C PHE A 123 6.91 13.58 -16.59
N VAL A 124 6.45 14.82 -16.39
CA VAL A 124 7.19 16.02 -16.80
C VAL A 124 8.53 16.11 -16.06
N LEU A 125 8.51 15.98 -14.73
CA LEU A 125 9.73 16.02 -13.92
C LEU A 125 10.69 14.87 -14.28
N LEU A 126 10.17 13.64 -14.40
CA LEU A 126 10.93 12.45 -14.77
C LEU A 126 11.61 12.59 -16.15
N SER A 127 10.97 13.29 -17.09
CA SER A 127 11.51 13.50 -18.45
C SER A 127 12.54 14.64 -18.51
N ILE A 128 12.48 15.61 -17.59
CA ILE A 128 13.46 16.70 -17.49
C ILE A 128 14.73 16.19 -16.83
N ASP A 129 14.59 15.63 -15.63
CA ASP A 129 15.67 15.06 -14.84
C ASP A 129 15.08 14.16 -13.73
N PRO A 130 15.34 12.83 -13.74
CA PRO A 130 14.88 11.92 -12.69
C PRO A 130 15.27 12.35 -11.28
N SER A 131 16.35 13.12 -11.13
CA SER A 131 16.82 13.67 -9.86
C SER A 131 15.79 14.59 -9.17
N LEU A 132 14.84 15.15 -9.94
CA LEU A 132 13.74 15.96 -9.42
C LEU A 132 12.68 15.11 -8.69
N ILE A 133 12.58 13.83 -9.02
CA ILE A 133 11.71 12.86 -8.34
C ILE A 133 12.37 12.34 -7.06
N GLY A 134 13.65 11.99 -7.13
CA GLY A 134 14.43 11.47 -6.02
C GLY A 134 15.76 10.86 -6.48
N TYR A 135 16.44 10.17 -5.57
CA TYR A 135 17.74 9.55 -5.83
C TYR A 135 17.74 8.12 -5.29
N LEU A 136 18.32 7.19 -6.06
CA LEU A 136 18.52 5.81 -5.61
C LEU A 136 19.70 5.73 -4.64
N LYS A 137 19.50 5.03 -3.53
CA LYS A 137 20.52 4.79 -2.52
C LYS A 137 20.81 3.30 -2.44
N GLY A 138 21.91 2.87 -3.04
CA GLY A 138 22.22 1.45 -3.13
C GLY A 138 21.33 0.71 -4.13
N ILE A 139 20.96 -0.53 -3.82
CA ILE A 139 20.23 -1.41 -4.75
C ILE A 139 18.73 -1.36 -4.49
N THR A 140 18.34 -1.14 -3.23
CA THR A 140 16.96 -1.37 -2.77
C THR A 140 16.31 -0.16 -2.10
N ASP A 141 17.01 0.95 -1.95
CA ASP A 141 16.51 2.12 -1.22
C ASP A 141 16.42 3.35 -2.15
N VAL A 142 15.48 4.24 -1.82
CA VAL A 142 15.19 5.46 -2.57
C VAL A 142 14.91 6.60 -1.61
N GLN A 143 15.51 7.75 -1.89
CA GLN A 143 15.18 8.99 -1.21
C GLN A 143 14.40 9.89 -2.16
N TYR A 144 13.10 9.98 -1.93
CA TYR A 144 12.21 10.84 -2.71
C TYR A 144 12.36 12.32 -2.32
N ASN A 145 12.09 13.20 -3.29
CA ASN A 145 12.00 14.63 -3.05
C ASN A 145 10.61 15.04 -2.55
N LEU A 146 10.50 16.30 -2.13
CA LEU A 146 9.30 16.86 -1.50
C LEU A 146 8.03 16.71 -2.35
N PHE A 147 8.14 16.75 -3.68
CA PHE A 147 6.99 16.56 -4.57
C PHE A 147 6.33 15.19 -4.38
N VAL A 148 7.11 14.11 -4.45
CA VAL A 148 6.61 12.74 -4.28
C VAL A 148 6.24 12.49 -2.81
N ILE A 149 7.07 12.94 -1.86
CA ILE A 149 6.76 12.82 -0.42
C ILE A 149 5.42 13.48 -0.10
N GLY A 150 5.19 14.70 -0.58
CA GLY A 150 3.95 15.44 -0.34
C GLY A 150 2.72 14.70 -0.88
N TYR A 151 2.82 14.16 -2.10
CA TYR A 151 1.75 13.35 -2.68
C TYR A 151 1.51 12.07 -1.88
N SER A 152 2.56 11.28 -1.59
CA SER A 152 2.46 10.03 -0.84
C SER A 152 1.87 10.23 0.55
N LEU A 153 2.32 11.26 1.29
CA LEU A 153 1.77 11.58 2.61
C LEU A 153 0.30 12.00 2.53
N SER A 154 -0.09 12.79 1.53
CA SER A 154 -1.51 13.15 1.34
C SER A 154 -2.39 11.92 1.02
N ALA A 155 -1.87 10.96 0.25
CA ALA A 155 -2.55 9.71 -0.07
C ALA A 155 -2.70 8.86 1.20
N LEU A 156 -1.64 8.74 2.01
CA LEU A 156 -1.67 8.04 3.30
C LEU A 156 -2.68 8.67 4.27
N VAL A 157 -2.70 10.00 4.39
CA VAL A 157 -3.68 10.72 5.23
C VAL A 157 -5.10 10.49 4.73
N THR A 158 -5.32 10.56 3.42
CA THR A 158 -6.62 10.25 2.83
C THR A 158 -7.05 8.83 3.17
N MET A 159 -6.18 7.85 2.95
CA MET A 159 -6.40 6.44 3.27
C MET A 159 -6.69 6.25 4.76
N LEU A 160 -6.04 6.99 5.67
CA LEU A 160 -6.28 6.93 7.10
C LEU A 160 -7.70 7.36 7.45
N ILE A 161 -8.05 8.58 7.04
CA ILE A 161 -9.32 9.21 7.39
C ILE A 161 -10.46 8.33 6.88
N THR A 162 -10.36 7.92 5.61
CA THR A 162 -11.38 7.11 4.96
C THR A 162 -11.40 5.66 5.46
N GLY A 163 -10.25 5.07 5.79
CA GLY A 163 -10.13 3.78 6.46
C GLY A 163 -10.75 3.75 7.85
N ILE A 164 -10.55 4.81 8.65
CA ILE A 164 -11.24 4.97 9.93
C ILE A 164 -12.75 5.06 9.74
N LEU A 165 -13.24 5.84 8.77
CA LEU A 165 -14.67 5.93 8.47
C LEU A 165 -15.27 4.57 8.07
N PHE A 166 -14.57 3.83 7.20
CA PHE A 166 -14.93 2.49 6.77
C PHE A 166 -15.03 1.52 7.96
N THR A 167 -13.98 1.46 8.79
CA THR A 167 -13.93 0.55 9.95
C THR A 167 -14.93 0.92 11.03
N ARG A 168 -15.25 2.21 11.21
CA ARG A 168 -16.24 2.67 12.20
C ARG A 168 -17.63 2.06 11.98
N GLN A 169 -18.04 1.83 10.73
CA GLN A 169 -19.30 1.15 10.45
C GLN A 169 -19.24 -0.33 10.87
N SER A 170 -18.17 -1.04 10.51
CA SER A 170 -17.95 -2.44 10.91
C SER A 170 -17.92 -2.62 12.43
N LEU A 171 -17.34 -1.66 13.16
CA LEU A 171 -17.27 -1.69 14.63
C LEU A 171 -18.63 -1.53 15.32
N LYS A 172 -19.62 -0.93 14.64
CA LYS A 172 -21.00 -0.77 15.16
C LYS A 172 -21.91 -1.96 14.87
N SER A 173 -21.44 -2.95 14.11
CA SER A 173 -22.20 -4.16 13.81
C SER A 173 -22.53 -4.96 15.08
N SER A 174 -23.74 -5.52 15.14
CA SER A 174 -24.14 -6.48 16.17
C SER A 174 -23.47 -7.84 16.00
N ASP A 175 -23.11 -8.21 14.76
CA ASP A 175 -22.34 -9.40 14.45
C ASP A 175 -20.89 -9.26 14.93
N GLU A 176 -20.50 -10.12 15.86
CA GLU A 176 -19.18 -10.15 16.48
C GLU A 176 -18.04 -10.40 15.46
N ILE A 177 -18.29 -11.19 14.41
CA ILE A 177 -17.33 -11.46 13.35
C ILE A 177 -17.05 -10.19 12.56
N ILE A 178 -18.09 -9.44 12.19
CA ILE A 178 -17.95 -8.17 11.47
C ILE A 178 -17.22 -7.14 12.34
N ARG A 179 -17.56 -7.09 13.64
CA ARG A 179 -16.90 -6.19 14.60
C ARG A 179 -15.41 -6.52 14.76
N LEU A 180 -15.04 -7.80 14.85
CA LEU A 180 -13.64 -8.22 14.91
C LEU A 180 -12.89 -7.84 13.63
N LYS A 181 -13.48 -8.08 12.45
CA LYS A 181 -12.90 -7.63 11.17
C LYS A 181 -12.65 -6.13 11.17
N GLY A 182 -13.60 -5.33 11.65
CA GLY A 182 -13.45 -3.89 11.82
C GLY A 182 -12.25 -3.50 12.69
N LYS A 183 -12.06 -4.19 13.83
CA LYS A 183 -10.88 -3.97 14.71
C LYS A 183 -9.57 -4.30 14.01
N LEU A 184 -9.50 -5.45 13.33
CA LEU A 184 -8.29 -5.87 12.60
C LEU A 184 -7.95 -4.87 11.49
N LEU A 185 -8.92 -4.42 10.71
CA LEU A 185 -8.70 -3.41 9.67
C LEU A 185 -8.26 -2.06 10.24
N LEU A 186 -8.83 -1.61 11.36
CA LEU A 186 -8.42 -0.35 11.99
C LEU A 186 -6.95 -0.43 12.44
N THR A 187 -6.58 -1.53 13.09
CA THR A 187 -5.18 -1.80 13.45
C THR A 187 -4.28 -1.83 12.21
N ALA A 188 -4.74 -2.46 11.12
CA ALA A 188 -4.00 -2.52 9.88
C ALA A 188 -3.72 -1.12 9.31
N PHE A 189 -4.73 -0.26 9.20
CA PHE A 189 -4.56 1.12 8.72
C PHE A 189 -3.56 1.90 9.58
N LEU A 190 -3.70 1.83 10.91
CA LEU A 190 -2.81 2.54 11.82
C LEU A 190 -1.35 2.07 11.67
N LEU A 191 -1.12 0.76 11.64
CA LEU A 191 0.23 0.21 11.45
C LEU A 191 0.80 0.57 10.07
N PHE A 192 -0.01 0.48 9.01
CA PHE A 192 0.42 0.79 7.66
C PHE A 192 0.85 2.24 7.53
N ILE A 193 0.07 3.18 8.08
CA ILE A 193 0.39 4.62 7.96
C ILE A 193 1.58 5.01 8.82
N VAL A 194 1.74 4.43 10.01
CA VAL A 194 2.95 4.66 10.82
C VAL A 194 4.16 4.07 10.10
N GLY A 195 4.07 2.83 9.58
CA GLY A 195 5.15 2.19 8.83
C GLY A 195 5.52 2.98 7.57
N ALA A 196 4.58 3.10 6.62
CA ALA A 196 4.79 3.76 5.34
C ALA A 196 5.09 5.25 5.47
N GLY A 197 4.47 5.95 6.43
CA GLY A 197 4.72 7.37 6.67
C GLY A 197 6.14 7.61 7.19
N LEU A 198 6.63 6.76 8.10
CA LEU A 198 8.01 6.80 8.57
C LEU A 198 9.00 6.37 7.48
N ASP A 199 8.70 5.32 6.73
CA ASP A 199 9.50 4.83 5.59
C ASP A 199 9.69 5.92 4.52
N THR A 200 8.62 6.68 4.24
CA THR A 200 8.65 7.77 3.25
C THR A 200 9.42 9.00 3.75
N SER A 201 9.43 9.26 5.07
CA SER A 201 9.88 10.55 5.63
C SER A 201 11.24 10.49 6.33
N VAL A 202 11.70 9.30 6.72
CA VAL A 202 12.90 9.12 7.54
C VAL A 202 13.91 8.26 6.79
N PRO A 203 15.17 8.71 6.64
CA PRO A 203 16.20 7.92 5.98
C PRO A 203 16.38 6.53 6.59
N LEU A 204 16.52 5.53 5.73
CA LEU A 204 16.67 4.15 6.14
C LEU A 204 18.09 3.82 6.62
N ASN A 205 18.14 3.13 7.75
CA ASN A 205 19.29 2.40 8.29
C ASN A 205 18.79 1.04 8.80
N LEU A 206 19.68 0.17 9.26
CA LEU A 206 19.31 -1.19 9.68
C LEU A 206 18.22 -1.22 10.76
N VAL A 207 18.24 -0.26 11.69
CA VAL A 207 17.27 -0.19 12.79
C VAL A 207 15.93 0.35 12.29
N THR A 208 15.94 1.51 11.63
CA THR A 208 14.71 2.16 11.15
C THR A 208 13.99 1.28 10.12
N LEU A 209 14.74 0.71 9.17
CA LEU A 209 14.22 -0.24 8.19
C LEU A 209 13.51 -1.42 8.85
N SER A 210 14.17 -2.08 9.80
CA SER A 210 13.62 -3.28 10.45
C SER A 210 12.32 -2.96 11.18
N ILE A 211 12.24 -1.80 11.83
CA ILE A 211 11.03 -1.33 12.50
C ILE A 211 9.92 -1.06 11.49
N TYR A 212 10.18 -0.26 10.45
CA TYR A 212 9.15 0.17 9.49
C TYR A 212 8.59 -1.00 8.70
N ARG A 213 9.46 -1.90 8.22
CA ARG A 213 9.05 -3.13 7.52
C ARG A 213 8.26 -4.06 8.42
N THR A 214 8.61 -4.17 9.71
CA THR A 214 7.82 -4.98 10.66
C THR A 214 6.41 -4.42 10.81
N LEU A 215 6.26 -3.09 10.92
CA LEU A 215 4.95 -2.45 10.99
C LEU A 215 4.12 -2.71 9.73
N GLU A 216 4.73 -2.59 8.56
CA GLU A 216 4.06 -2.82 7.27
C GLU A 216 3.66 -4.29 7.08
N VAL A 217 4.55 -5.25 7.38
CA VAL A 217 4.24 -6.68 7.31
C VAL A 217 3.13 -7.05 8.28
N LEU A 218 3.19 -6.55 9.52
CA LEU A 218 2.11 -6.73 10.49
C LEU A 218 0.80 -6.11 9.96
N SER A 219 0.86 -4.93 9.36
CA SER A 219 -0.31 -4.29 8.76
C SER A 219 -0.94 -5.17 7.67
N ALA A 220 -0.14 -5.78 6.79
CA ALA A 220 -0.60 -6.68 5.75
C ALA A 220 -1.26 -7.95 6.32
N ILE A 221 -0.72 -8.50 7.41
CA ILE A 221 -1.32 -9.62 8.14
C ILE A 221 -2.67 -9.21 8.75
N PHE A 222 -2.77 -8.01 9.32
CA PHE A 222 -4.03 -7.50 9.86
C PHE A 222 -5.05 -7.18 8.77
N PHE A 223 -4.63 -6.70 7.60
CA PHE A 223 -5.51 -6.53 6.43
C PHE A 223 -6.05 -7.89 5.96
N TYR A 224 -5.20 -8.91 5.87
CA TYR A 224 -5.61 -10.28 5.56
C TYR A 224 -6.68 -10.78 6.56
N GLY A 225 -6.45 -10.58 7.86
CA GLY A 225 -7.41 -10.91 8.91
C GLY A 225 -8.70 -10.09 8.83
N GLY A 226 -8.59 -8.80 8.55
CA GLY A 226 -9.70 -7.88 8.46
C GLY A 226 -10.65 -8.19 7.29
N PHE A 227 -10.11 -8.51 6.12
CA PHE A 227 -10.95 -8.85 4.97
C PHE A 227 -11.42 -10.31 4.99
N TYR A 228 -10.52 -11.25 5.28
CA TYR A 228 -10.82 -12.68 5.18
C TYR A 228 -11.31 -13.29 6.49
N LEU A 229 -10.69 -12.92 7.61
CA LEU A 229 -10.79 -13.56 8.93
C LEU A 229 -10.63 -15.09 8.85
N PRO A 230 -9.40 -15.60 8.66
CA PRO A 230 -9.17 -17.03 8.58
C PRO A 230 -9.53 -17.72 9.90
N SER A 231 -9.82 -19.02 9.82
CA SER A 231 -10.25 -19.82 10.97
C SER A 231 -9.27 -19.78 12.13
N TRP A 232 -7.97 -19.76 11.88
CA TRP A 232 -6.95 -19.64 12.93
C TRP A 232 -7.03 -18.30 13.68
N MET A 233 -7.25 -17.17 12.99
CA MET A 233 -7.48 -15.87 13.65
C MET A 233 -8.79 -15.89 14.43
N LYS A 234 -9.85 -16.47 13.84
CA LYS A 234 -11.13 -16.62 14.54
C LYS A 234 -10.94 -17.36 15.87
N LYS A 235 -10.22 -18.49 15.87
CA LYS A 235 -9.94 -19.28 17.08
C LYS A 235 -9.12 -18.51 18.12
N ILE A 236 -8.17 -17.69 17.69
CA ILE A 236 -7.34 -16.87 18.59
C ILE A 236 -8.18 -15.77 19.25
N PHE A 237 -8.96 -15.03 18.47
CA PHE A 237 -9.65 -13.82 18.93
C PHE A 237 -11.05 -14.06 19.48
N LEU A 238 -11.75 -15.10 19.03
CA LEU A 238 -13.13 -15.44 19.44
C LEU A 238 -13.16 -16.76 20.21
N LYS A 239 -12.22 -16.97 21.15
CA LYS A 239 -12.13 -18.18 21.99
C LYS A 239 -13.53 -18.70 22.35
N ASN A 240 -13.84 -19.93 21.91
CA ASN A 240 -15.06 -20.71 22.20
C ASN A 240 -16.30 -20.54 21.27
N GLN A 241 -16.11 -20.37 19.95
CA GLN A 241 -17.13 -20.71 18.94
C GLN A 241 -16.58 -21.55 17.79
#